data_AF-A0A2G4GKJ7-F1
#
_entry.id   AF-A0A2G4GKJ7-F1
#
_cell.length_a   1.000
_cell.length_b   1.000
_cell.length_c   1.000
_cell.angle_alpha   90.00
_cell.angle_beta   90.00
_cell.angle_gamma   90.00
#
_symmetry.space_group_name_H-M   'P 1'
#
loop_
_entity.id
_entity.type
_entity.pdbx_description
1 polymer ?
#
loop_
_entity_poly.entity_id
_entity_poly.type
_entity_poly.pdbx_seq_one_letter_code
_entity_poly.pdbx_strand_id
1 'polypeptide(L)'
;MNNAIYHKITEKKAQKRKSFVVLIDPDKTSLKDADTLLQQCASAKVDFLFVGGSLVVSDHIDELLQHIKRESNIPVILFPGSPSQVSSYADALLYLSLISGRNPELLIGQHVISAPLV
;
A
#
# COMPACT_ATOMS: atom_id res chain seq x y z
N MET A 1 -0.61 -4.30 18.90
CA MET A 1 -0.55 -4.17 17.43
C MET A 1 -1.94 -4.41 16.88
N ASN A 2 -2.52 -3.45 16.16
CA ASN A 2 -3.87 -3.57 15.62
C ASN A 2 -3.80 -4.26 14.26
N ASN A 3 -3.98 -5.58 14.21
CA ASN A 3 -3.91 -6.39 12.98
C ASN A 3 -5.19 -6.31 12.12
N ALA A 4 -5.90 -5.19 12.17
CA ALA A 4 -7.25 -5.04 11.60
C ALA A 4 -7.31 -5.40 10.11
N ILE A 5 -6.31 -5.02 9.32
CA ILE A 5 -6.27 -5.33 7.87
C ILE A 5 -6.03 -6.82 7.63
N TYR A 6 -5.06 -7.43 8.33
CA TYR A 6 -4.81 -8.87 8.23
C TYR A 6 -6.05 -9.69 8.62
N HIS A 7 -6.74 -9.30 9.70
CA HIS A 7 -7.99 -9.94 10.12
C HIS A 7 -9.10 -9.77 9.07
N LYS A 8 -9.29 -8.57 8.49
CA LYS A 8 -10.25 -8.35 7.40
C LYS A 8 -9.98 -9.26 6.19
N ILE A 9 -8.71 -9.40 5.78
CA ILE A 9 -8.33 -10.24 4.64
C ILE A 9 -8.60 -11.73 4.94
N THR A 10 -8.20 -12.20 6.11
CA THR A 10 -8.37 -13.62 6.51
C THR A 10 -9.84 -13.97 6.73
N GLU A 11 -10.64 -13.08 7.31
CA GLU A 11 -12.09 -13.26 7.48
C GLU A 11 -12.80 -13.33 6.12
N LYS A 12 -12.50 -12.40 5.20
CA LYS A 12 -13.06 -12.43 3.84
C LYS A 12 -12.71 -13.73 3.12
N LYS A 13 -11.47 -14.20 3.26
CA LYS A 13 -11.03 -15.49 2.71
C LYS A 13 -11.84 -16.65 3.30
N ALA A 14 -12.04 -16.70 4.62
CA ALA A 14 -12.83 -17.73 5.28
C ALA A 14 -14.28 -17.74 4.79
N GLN A 15 -14.86 -16.56 4.55
CA GLN A 15 -16.19 -16.36 3.99
C GLN A 15 -16.27 -16.54 2.46
N LYS A 16 -15.16 -16.89 1.79
CA LYS A 16 -15.03 -16.97 0.32
C LYS A 16 -15.41 -15.66 -0.41
N ARG A 17 -15.38 -14.54 0.28
CA ARG A 17 -15.66 -13.21 -0.27
C ARG A 17 -14.40 -12.66 -0.93
N LYS A 18 -14.51 -12.32 -2.22
CA LYS A 18 -13.42 -11.69 -2.97
C LYS A 18 -13.19 -10.27 -2.46
N SER A 19 -11.95 -9.82 -2.55
CA SER A 19 -11.62 -8.41 -2.31
C SER A 19 -11.20 -7.77 -3.62
N PHE A 20 -11.61 -6.52 -3.83
CA PHE A 20 -11.14 -5.70 -4.93
C PHE A 20 -10.17 -4.64 -4.41
N VAL A 21 -8.99 -4.58 -5.03
CA VAL A 21 -7.89 -3.68 -4.65
C VAL A 21 -7.45 -2.91 -5.87
N VAL A 22 -7.26 -1.60 -5.71
CA VAL A 22 -6.70 -0.72 -6.74
C VAL A 22 -5.28 -0.34 -6.34
N LEU A 23 -4.32 -0.53 -7.25
CA LEU A 23 -2.93 -0.09 -7.09
C LEU A 23 -2.76 1.30 -7.70
N ILE A 24 -2.31 2.23 -6.88
CA ILE A 24 -1.99 3.61 -7.24
C ILE A 24 -0.48 3.74 -7.32
N ASP A 25 0.01 4.04 -8.52
CA ASP A 25 1.40 4.34 -8.78
C ASP A 25 1.63 5.84 -8.49
N PRO A 26 2.35 6.21 -7.42
CA PRO A 26 2.51 7.60 -7.02
C PRO A 26 3.21 8.41 -8.11
N ASP A 27 4.14 7.82 -8.88
CA ASP A 27 4.89 8.52 -9.93
C ASP A 27 4.01 8.96 -11.10
N LYS A 28 2.82 8.37 -11.25
CA LYS A 28 1.88 8.62 -12.36
C LYS A 28 0.58 9.28 -11.91
N THR A 29 0.44 9.59 -10.62
CA THR A 29 -0.82 10.07 -10.06
C THR A 29 -0.58 11.44 -9.42
N SER A 30 -1.17 12.48 -10.01
CA SER A 30 -1.26 13.78 -9.35
C SER A 30 -2.37 13.77 -8.28
N LEU A 31 -2.35 14.72 -7.34
CA LEU A 31 -3.41 14.82 -6.31
C LEU A 31 -4.80 15.00 -6.92
N LYS A 32 -4.90 15.73 -8.04
CA LYS A 32 -6.17 15.94 -8.75
C LYS A 32 -6.68 14.64 -9.41
N ASP A 33 -5.77 13.83 -9.94
CA ASP A 33 -6.12 12.52 -10.50
C ASP A 33 -6.54 11.55 -9.38
N ALA A 34 -5.88 11.67 -8.21
CA ALA A 34 -6.23 10.89 -7.03
C ALA A 34 -7.68 11.15 -6.59
N ASP A 35 -8.16 12.40 -6.56
CA ASP A 35 -9.55 12.71 -6.19
C ASP A 35 -10.55 11.98 -7.08
N THR A 36 -10.34 12.05 -8.40
CA THR A 36 -11.20 11.38 -9.39
C THR A 36 -11.16 9.87 -9.20
N LEU A 37 -9.97 9.31 -8.98
CA LEU A 37 -9.77 7.88 -8.74
C LEU A 37 -10.45 7.43 -7.44
N LEU A 38 -10.37 8.21 -6.37
CA LEU A 38 -10.98 7.87 -5.08
C LEU A 38 -12.52 7.85 -5.18
N GLN A 39 -13.11 8.79 -5.91
CA GLN A 39 -14.56 8.78 -6.18
C GLN A 39 -14.99 7.52 -6.96
N GLN A 40 -14.20 7.12 -7.96
CA GLN A 40 -14.43 5.89 -8.71
C GLN A 40 -14.28 4.65 -7.82
N CYS A 41 -13.25 4.61 -6.97
CA CYS A 41 -13.01 3.52 -6.02
C CYS A 41 -14.15 3.36 -5.02
N ALA A 42 -14.64 4.48 -4.47
CA ALA A 42 -15.80 4.48 -3.57
C ALA A 42 -17.06 3.95 -4.26
N SER A 43 -17.33 4.42 -5.48
CA SER A 43 -18.48 3.98 -6.28
C SER A 43 -18.40 2.49 -6.63
N ALA A 44 -17.21 1.99 -6.95
CA ALA A 44 -16.94 0.58 -7.26
C ALA A 44 -16.85 -0.32 -6.02
N LYS A 45 -16.96 0.24 -4.80
CA LYS A 45 -16.83 -0.48 -3.52
C LYS A 45 -15.49 -1.22 -3.40
N VAL A 46 -14.40 -0.53 -3.77
CA VAL A 46 -13.03 -1.01 -3.58
C VAL A 46 -12.79 -1.23 -2.08
N ASP A 47 -12.16 -2.35 -1.75
CA ASP A 47 -11.96 -2.76 -0.36
C ASP A 47 -10.67 -2.20 0.25
N PHE A 48 -9.64 -2.05 -0.57
CA PHE A 48 -8.33 -1.57 -0.17
C PHE A 48 -7.68 -0.78 -1.31
N LEU A 49 -6.85 0.19 -0.97
CA LEU A 49 -5.97 0.87 -1.91
C LEU A 49 -4.54 0.40 -1.66
N PHE A 50 -3.83 0.03 -2.71
CA PHE A 50 -2.39 -0.14 -2.66
C PHE A 50 -1.72 1.14 -3.17
N VAL A 51 -0.67 1.58 -2.49
CA VAL A 51 0.14 2.72 -2.94
C VAL A 51 1.59 2.27 -3.05
N GLY A 52 2.17 2.40 -4.23
CA GLY A 52 3.54 1.98 -4.47
C GLY A 52 3.90 1.85 -5.94
N GLY A 53 5.19 1.77 -6.24
CA GLY A 53 5.74 1.79 -7.59
C GLY A 53 7.25 1.54 -7.60
N SER A 54 7.85 1.57 -8.79
CA SER A 54 9.24 1.14 -8.98
C SER A 54 10.30 2.18 -8.58
N LEU A 55 10.05 3.48 -8.79
CA LEU A 55 11.07 4.53 -8.68
C LEU A 55 10.54 5.75 -7.91
N VAL A 56 9.96 5.51 -6.74
CA VAL A 56 9.26 6.55 -5.98
C VAL A 56 10.23 7.34 -5.09
N VAL A 57 10.12 8.67 -5.14
CA VAL A 57 10.74 9.61 -4.19
C VAL A 57 9.87 9.70 -2.93
N SER A 58 10.47 9.59 -1.74
CA SER A 58 9.77 9.52 -0.44
C SER A 58 8.77 10.65 -0.23
N ASP A 59 9.09 11.89 -0.61
CA ASP A 59 8.26 13.05 -0.26
C ASP A 59 6.91 13.04 -0.99
N HIS A 60 6.88 12.51 -2.21
CA HIS A 60 5.67 12.41 -3.02
C HIS A 60 4.72 11.31 -2.52
N ILE A 61 5.26 10.22 -1.96
CA ILE A 61 4.43 9.14 -1.41
C ILE A 61 3.67 9.62 -0.18
N ASP A 62 4.33 10.39 0.70
CA ASP A 62 3.73 10.90 1.93
C ASP A 62 2.60 11.89 1.65
N GLU A 63 2.83 12.81 0.70
CA GLU A 63 1.80 13.77 0.29
C GLU A 63 0.56 13.06 -0.27
N LEU A 64 0.77 12.07 -1.15
CA LEU A 64 -0.32 11.28 -1.71
C LEU A 64 -1.06 10.45 -0.64
N LEU A 65 -0.32 9.81 0.27
CA LEU A 65 -0.92 9.03 1.36
C LEU A 65 -1.79 9.92 2.26
N GLN A 66 -1.26 11.05 2.71
CA GLN A 66 -2.01 12.00 3.53
C GLN A 66 -3.25 12.51 2.80
N HIS A 67 -3.12 12.81 1.51
CA HIS A 67 -4.25 13.25 0.68
C HIS A 67 -5.34 12.17 0.60
N ILE A 68 -4.98 10.93 0.28
CA ILE A 68 -5.92 9.81 0.23
C ILE A 68 -6.61 9.61 1.59
N LYS A 69 -5.87 9.70 2.69
CA LYS A 69 -6.41 9.54 4.06
C LYS A 69 -7.37 10.66 4.46
N ARG A 70 -7.23 11.87 3.90
CA ARG A 70 -8.19 12.97 4.10
C ARG A 70 -9.48 12.77 3.30
N GLU A 71 -9.35 12.35 2.05
CA GLU A 71 -10.47 12.29 1.10
C GLU A 71 -11.21 10.95 1.09
N SER A 72 -10.62 9.90 1.68
CA SER A 72 -11.16 8.53 1.63
C SER A 72 -10.98 7.75 2.92
N ASN A 73 -12.00 6.96 3.25
CA ASN A 73 -11.97 5.99 4.36
C ASN A 73 -11.53 4.57 3.92
N ILE A 74 -11.21 4.38 2.63
CA ILE A 74 -10.73 3.08 2.14
C ILE A 74 -9.33 2.85 2.72
N PRO A 75 -9.06 1.71 3.39
CA PRO A 75 -7.75 1.47 3.99
C PRO A 75 -6.64 1.44 2.94
N VAL A 76 -5.54 2.12 3.25
CA VAL A 76 -4.39 2.27 2.36
C VAL A 76 -3.25 1.38 2.82
N ILE A 77 -2.73 0.56 1.91
CA ILE A 77 -1.68 -0.41 2.18
C ILE A 77 -0.49 -0.07 1.28
N LEU A 78 0.69 0.11 1.87
CA LEU A 78 1.91 0.33 1.11
C LEU A 78 2.32 -0.95 0.37
N PHE A 79 2.65 -0.79 -0.91
CA PHE A 79 3.24 -1.81 -1.76
C PHE A 79 4.66 -1.38 -2.17
N PRO A 80 5.65 -1.51 -1.26
CA PRO A 80 6.96 -0.90 -1.43
C PRO A 80 7.79 -1.64 -2.49
N GLY A 81 8.41 -0.88 -3.39
CA GLY A 81 9.51 -1.35 -4.25
C GLY A 81 10.89 -1.22 -3.59
N SER A 82 11.02 -0.35 -2.58
CA SER A 82 12.25 -0.13 -1.80
C SER A 82 11.94 0.29 -0.35
N PRO A 83 12.89 0.11 0.61
CA PRO A 83 12.78 0.57 1.99
C PRO A 83 12.49 2.06 2.16
N SER A 84 12.96 2.88 1.22
CA SER A 84 12.74 4.34 1.24
C SER A 84 11.28 4.74 1.04
N GLN A 85 10.42 3.82 0.62
CA GLN A 85 8.98 4.04 0.42
C GLN A 85 8.15 3.70 1.66
N VAL A 86 8.80 3.26 2.75
CA VAL A 86 8.09 3.02 4.02
C VAL A 86 7.64 4.35 4.61
N SER A 87 6.36 4.44 4.94
CA SER A 87 5.73 5.65 5.47
C SER A 87 4.77 5.32 6.60
N SER A 88 4.76 6.17 7.63
CA SER A 88 3.88 6.06 8.79
C SER A 88 2.43 6.47 8.50
N TYR A 89 2.14 7.03 7.32
CA TYR A 89 0.79 7.52 6.97
C TYR A 89 -0.12 6.41 6.42
N ALA A 90 0.43 5.25 6.04
CA ALA A 90 -0.35 4.11 5.57
C ALA A 90 -0.92 3.27 6.72
N ASP A 91 -2.02 2.55 6.46
CA ASP A 91 -2.67 1.69 7.46
C ASP A 91 -1.97 0.34 7.63
N ALA A 92 -1.23 -0.12 6.61
CA ALA A 92 -0.41 -1.32 6.67
C ALA A 92 0.70 -1.30 5.60
N LEU A 93 1.68 -2.21 5.77
CA LEU A 93 2.77 -2.46 4.83
C LEU A 93 2.68 -3.89 4.29
N LEU A 94 2.77 -4.07 2.98
CA LEU A 94 3.11 -5.36 2.40
C LEU A 94 4.61 -5.59 2.50
N TYR A 95 5.03 -6.38 3.47
CA TYR A 95 6.44 -6.68 3.69
C TYR A 95 6.88 -7.82 2.76
N LEU A 96 7.36 -7.43 1.56
CA LEU A 96 7.54 -8.34 0.43
C LEU A 96 8.86 -9.12 0.49
N SER A 97 8.78 -10.44 0.33
CA SER A 97 9.92 -11.32 0.06
C SER A 97 9.80 -11.95 -1.33
N LEU A 98 10.77 -11.68 -2.21
CA LEU A 98 10.76 -12.18 -3.60
C LEU A 98 11.30 -13.61 -3.70
N ILE A 99 10.51 -14.57 -3.23
CA ILE A 99 10.90 -16.00 -3.15
C ILE A 99 11.07 -16.70 -4.51
N SER A 100 10.63 -16.06 -5.60
CA SER A 100 10.88 -16.54 -6.97
C SER A 100 12.30 -16.24 -7.45
N GLY A 101 13.01 -15.31 -6.80
CA GLY A 101 14.38 -14.94 -7.10
C GLY A 101 15.41 -15.62 -6.18
N ARG A 102 16.69 -15.35 -6.44
CA ARG A 102 17.82 -15.77 -5.59
C ARG A 102 18.64 -14.60 -5.03
N ASN A 103 18.18 -13.36 -5.25
CA ASN A 103 18.87 -12.18 -4.74
C ASN A 103 18.59 -12.04 -3.23
N PRO A 104 19.61 -12.22 -2.35
CA PRO A 104 19.42 -12.14 -0.90
C PRO A 104 18.92 -10.78 -0.43
N GLU A 105 19.19 -9.71 -1.18
CA GLU A 105 18.67 -8.37 -0.89
C GLU A 105 17.14 -8.36 -0.89
N LEU A 106 16.51 -8.96 -1.91
CA LEU A 106 15.06 -9.00 -2.07
C LEU A 106 14.39 -10.13 -1.27
N LEU A 107 15.18 -10.99 -0.62
CA LEU A 107 14.69 -12.05 0.27
C LEU A 107 14.68 -11.58 1.72
N ILE A 108 15.74 -10.89 2.17
CA ILE A 108 15.88 -10.46 3.57
C ILE A 108 16.60 -9.13 3.74
N GLY A 109 17.54 -8.76 2.87
CA GLY A 109 18.35 -7.54 3.02
C GLY A 109 17.50 -6.27 3.15
N GLN A 110 16.51 -6.08 2.28
CA GLN A 110 15.61 -4.93 2.33
C GLN A 110 14.77 -4.88 3.63
N HIS A 111 14.44 -6.05 4.21
CA HIS A 111 13.76 -6.13 5.50
C HIS A 111 14.68 -5.67 6.65
N VAL A 112 15.95 -6.05 6.62
CA VAL A 112 16.92 -5.59 7.64
C VAL A 112 17.08 -4.07 7.61
N ILE A 113 17.14 -3.48 6.41
CA ILE A 113 17.28 -2.03 6.22
C ILE A 113 16.03 -1.28 6.70
N SER A 114 14.84 -1.79 6.39
CA SER A 114 13.58 -1.12 6.74
C SER A 114 13.12 -1.36 8.18
N ALA A 115 13.60 -2.41 8.87
CA ALA A 115 13.17 -2.78 10.21
C ALA A 115 13.09 -1.62 11.25
N PRO A 116 14.01 -0.63 11.27
CA PRO A 116 13.90 0.50 12.20
C PRO A 116 12.75 1.47 11.90
N LEU A 117 12.15 1.39 10.72
CA LEU A 117 11.08 2.28 10.23
C LEU A 117 9.68 1.67 10.39
N VAL A 118 9.57 0.40 10.80
CA VAL A 118 8.31 -0.39 10.83
C VAL A 118 7.83 -0.70 12.23
#